data_AF-A0A2M9WKQ4-F1
#
_entry.id   AF-A0A2M9WKQ4-F1
#
_cell.length_a   1.000
_cell.length_b   1.000
_cell.length_c   1.000
_cell.angle_alpha   90.00
_cell.angle_beta   90.00
_cell.angle_gamma   90.00
#
_symmetry.space_group_name_H-M   'P 1'
#
loop_
_entity.id
_entity.type
_entity.pdbx_description
1 polymer ?
#
loop_
_entity_poly.entity_id
_entity_poly.type
_entity_poly.pdbx_seq_one_letter_code
_entity_poly.pdbx_strand_id
1 'polypeptide(L)'
;MIIKQKLAGNIDFDYKWYDIYNCDDHDIRLLKDDFDLTSEIISYITDLHERPHFDHDYITNSDLLVYDVPVWPTADADHFTTLPIKFLMVGHTLFTVHSPDTTYMIEEFRQKPDEHIHSEKELIFAILFAVTKYFQRALSQLNSQRLVLDNHLSERIHNKDLQELSQVEKSLVYLSSSIRTNLMMLESLKNKKSGLHMNASEEEMCDDIIIEVQQSLQMIKIYSEVTEEISKTSNNILNNNLNNTMQFLTVWSLLLTLSLIHI
;
A
#
# COMPACT_ATOMS: atom_id res chain seq x y z
N MET A 1 17.82 3.06 13.91
CA MET A 1 18.10 2.51 15.26
C MET A 1 17.56 1.08 15.34
N ILE A 2 18.37 0.13 15.81
CA ILE A 2 17.98 -1.27 16.03
C ILE A 2 17.47 -1.47 17.48
N ILE A 3 16.24 -1.92 17.64
CA ILE A 3 15.61 -2.17 18.95
C ILE A 3 15.26 -3.65 19.09
N LYS A 4 15.74 -4.30 20.16
CA LYS A 4 15.29 -5.65 20.51
C LYS A 4 13.86 -5.60 21.06
N GLN A 5 12.97 -6.38 20.47
CA GLN A 5 11.56 -6.38 20.82
C GLN A 5 11.15 -7.57 21.69
N LYS A 6 10.02 -7.38 22.39
CA LYS A 6 9.25 -8.42 23.08
C LYS A 6 7.77 -8.08 22.89
N LEU A 7 6.91 -9.09 22.73
CA LEU A 7 5.46 -8.86 22.74
C LEU A 7 4.98 -8.52 24.16
N ALA A 8 3.91 -7.72 24.23
CA ALA A 8 3.20 -7.50 25.49
C ALA A 8 2.65 -8.84 26.00
N GLY A 9 2.81 -9.13 27.30
CA GLY A 9 2.22 -10.33 27.91
C GLY A 9 3.17 -11.45 28.35
N ASN A 10 4.47 -11.19 28.52
CA ASN A 10 5.44 -12.19 29.01
C ASN A 10 5.61 -13.40 28.07
N ILE A 11 5.37 -13.20 26.76
CA ILE A 11 5.67 -14.18 25.71
C ILE A 11 7.19 -14.17 25.52
N ASP A 12 7.86 -15.23 25.97
CA ASP A 12 9.29 -15.45 25.69
C ASP A 12 9.39 -16.27 24.40
N PHE A 13 9.97 -15.66 23.37
CA PHE A 13 10.17 -16.34 22.10
C PHE A 13 11.45 -17.17 22.16
N ASP A 14 11.42 -18.34 21.52
CA ASP A 14 12.64 -19.13 21.26
C ASP A 14 13.54 -18.47 20.18
N TYR A 15 13.12 -17.34 19.63
CA TYR A 15 13.85 -16.53 18.64
C TYR A 15 14.03 -15.07 19.10
N LYS A 16 14.99 -14.37 18.48
CA LYS A 16 15.23 -12.94 18.72
C LYS A 16 14.51 -12.11 17.68
N TRP A 17 13.70 -11.15 18.11
CA TRP A 17 13.07 -10.19 17.21
C TRP A 17 13.72 -8.80 17.38
N TYR A 18 14.19 -8.23 16.27
CA TYR A 18 14.71 -6.87 16.20
C TYR A 18 13.86 -6.04 15.25
N ASP A 19 13.55 -4.83 15.70
CA ASP A 19 12.89 -3.82 14.90
C ASP A 19 13.90 -2.76 14.48
N ILE A 20 13.97 -2.50 13.18
CA ILE A 20 14.88 -1.53 12.59
C ILE A 20 14.04 -0.45 11.95
N TYR A 21 14.00 0.71 12.61
CA TYR A 21 13.39 1.91 12.05
C TYR A 21 14.51 2.90 11.70
N ASN A 22 14.43 3.49 10.51
CA ASN A 22 15.39 4.51 10.03
C ASN A 22 16.86 4.07 10.20
N CYS A 23 17.28 3.06 9.43
CA CYS A 23 18.63 2.49 9.47
C CYS A 23 19.67 3.54 9.06
N ASP A 24 20.59 3.88 9.96
CA ASP A 24 21.69 4.80 9.69
C ASP A 24 23.02 4.07 9.45
N ASP A 25 24.09 4.81 9.14
CA ASP A 25 25.42 4.23 8.91
C ASP A 25 25.97 3.44 10.11
N HIS A 26 25.52 3.76 11.33
CA HIS A 26 25.91 3.04 12.53
C HIS A 26 25.18 1.70 12.63
N ASP A 27 23.86 1.70 12.40
CA ASP A 27 23.06 0.48 12.31
C ASP A 27 23.59 -0.45 11.22
N ILE A 28 23.97 0.08 10.05
CA ILE A 28 24.57 -0.70 8.95
C ILE A 28 25.85 -1.39 9.41
N ARG A 29 26.71 -0.71 10.18
CA ARG A 29 27.94 -1.32 10.72
C ARG A 29 27.60 -2.43 11.72
N LEU A 30 26.65 -2.20 12.62
CA LEU A 30 26.19 -3.22 13.58
C LEU A 30 25.63 -4.46 12.86
N LEU A 31 24.83 -4.26 11.80
CA LEU A 31 24.30 -5.36 10.99
C LEU A 31 25.39 -6.19 10.30
N LYS A 32 26.49 -5.57 9.88
CA LYS A 32 27.65 -6.29 9.33
C LYS A 32 28.46 -7.00 10.41
N ASP A 33 28.85 -6.26 11.44
CA ASP A 33 29.89 -6.71 12.36
C ASP A 33 29.34 -7.68 13.43
N ASP A 34 28.11 -7.45 13.91
CA ASP A 34 27.52 -8.23 15.01
C ASP A 34 26.56 -9.31 14.52
N PHE A 35 25.94 -9.11 13.34
CA PHE A 35 24.95 -10.03 12.77
C PHE A 35 25.42 -10.74 11.49
N ASP A 36 26.64 -10.47 11.04
CA ASP A 36 27.29 -11.09 9.86
C ASP A 36 26.43 -11.00 8.58
N LEU A 37 25.65 -9.92 8.45
CA LEU A 37 24.83 -9.70 7.26
C LEU A 37 25.71 -9.24 6.10
N THR A 38 25.50 -9.85 4.93
CA THR A 38 26.23 -9.48 3.72
C THR A 38 25.87 -8.06 3.28
N SER A 39 26.79 -7.40 2.57
CA SER A 39 26.51 -6.05 2.04
C SER A 39 25.36 -6.03 1.04
N GLU A 40 25.10 -7.15 0.37
CA GLU A 40 23.97 -7.33 -0.54
C GLU A 40 22.65 -7.36 0.21
N ILE A 41 22.51 -8.20 1.25
CA ILE A 41 21.31 -8.24 2.11
C ILE A 41 21.02 -6.86 2.71
N ILE A 42 22.07 -6.17 3.19
CA ILE A 42 21.93 -4.83 3.75
C ILE A 42 21.41 -3.83 2.70
N SER A 43 21.89 -3.90 1.45
CA SER A 43 21.39 -3.07 0.37
C SER A 43 19.89 -3.29 0.15
N TYR A 44 19.45 -4.55 0.10
CA TYR A 44 18.03 -4.87 -0.06
C TYR A 44 17.19 -4.40 1.11
N ILE A 45 17.61 -4.61 2.38
CA ILE A 45 16.81 -4.18 3.53
C ILE A 45 16.79 -2.65 3.73
N THR A 46 17.78 -1.91 3.22
CA THR A 46 17.83 -0.45 3.33
C THR A 46 17.19 0.31 2.15
N ASP A 47 16.89 -0.35 1.03
CA ASP A 47 16.25 0.30 -0.13
C ASP A 47 14.78 0.68 0.13
N LEU A 48 14.48 1.97 0.23
CA LEU A 48 13.11 2.46 0.48
C LEU A 48 12.10 2.12 -0.64
N HIS A 49 12.56 1.67 -1.80
CA HIS A 49 11.73 1.34 -2.97
C HIS A 49 11.87 -0.11 -3.43
N GLU A 50 12.38 -0.98 -2.56
CA GLU A 50 12.43 -2.42 -2.81
C GLU A 50 11.03 -2.97 -3.09
N ARG A 51 10.90 -3.80 -4.13
CA ARG A 51 9.59 -4.30 -4.56
C ARG A 51 9.18 -5.53 -3.76
N PRO A 52 7.88 -5.81 -3.59
CA PRO A 52 7.45 -7.03 -2.91
C PRO A 52 7.94 -8.29 -3.61
N HIS A 53 8.65 -9.13 -2.87
CA HIS A 53 9.17 -10.42 -3.31
C HIS A 53 9.53 -11.29 -2.09
N PHE A 54 9.80 -12.55 -2.35
CA PHE A 54 10.34 -13.49 -1.38
C PHE A 54 11.60 -14.11 -1.98
N ASP A 55 12.71 -13.99 -1.27
CA ASP A 55 13.99 -14.58 -1.66
C ASP A 55 14.53 -15.47 -0.54
N HIS A 56 14.85 -16.71 -0.91
CA HIS A 56 15.59 -17.63 -0.07
C HIS A 56 17.03 -17.72 -0.56
N ASP A 57 17.98 -17.28 0.27
CA ASP A 57 19.41 -17.43 0.01
C ASP A 57 19.91 -18.76 0.59
N TYR A 58 20.23 -19.71 -0.30
CA TYR A 58 20.75 -21.03 0.07
C TYR A 58 22.18 -21.01 0.65
N ILE A 59 22.96 -19.96 0.39
CA ILE A 59 24.35 -19.83 0.84
C ILE A 59 24.37 -19.36 2.29
N THR A 60 23.61 -18.31 2.60
CA THR A 60 23.51 -17.75 3.96
C THR A 60 22.41 -18.40 4.79
N ASN A 61 21.54 -19.21 4.17
CA ASN A 61 20.32 -19.76 4.77
C ASN A 61 19.47 -18.66 5.41
N SER A 62 19.21 -17.61 4.63
CA SER A 62 18.40 -16.46 5.03
C SER A 62 17.18 -16.29 4.15
N ASP A 63 16.08 -15.90 4.76
CA ASP A 63 14.82 -15.61 4.09
C ASP A 63 14.56 -14.11 4.14
N LEU A 64 14.43 -13.47 2.98
CA LEU A 64 14.00 -12.08 2.85
C LEU A 64 12.59 -12.03 2.29
N LEU A 65 11.72 -11.34 3.01
CA LEU A 65 10.36 -11.05 2.61
C LEU A 65 10.18 -9.54 2.49
N VAL A 66 9.67 -9.07 1.37
CA VAL A 66 9.33 -7.67 1.15
C VAL A 66 7.83 -7.57 0.86
N TYR A 67 7.14 -6.69 1.58
CA TYR A 67 5.70 -6.51 1.46
C TYR A 67 5.34 -5.03 1.48
N ASP A 68 4.62 -4.56 0.47
CA ASP A 68 4.20 -3.17 0.40
C ASP A 68 3.03 -2.91 1.35
N VAL A 69 3.03 -1.74 1.97
CA VAL A 69 1.91 -1.25 2.77
C VAL A 69 1.45 0.12 2.30
N PRO A 70 0.17 0.48 2.45
CA PRO A 70 -0.31 1.79 2.09
C PRO A 70 0.25 2.87 3.02
N VAL A 71 0.56 4.03 2.45
CA VAL A 71 0.92 5.24 3.18
C VAL A 71 -0.20 6.26 2.99
N TRP A 72 -0.65 6.83 4.10
CA TRP A 72 -1.78 7.76 4.11
C TRP A 72 -1.37 9.09 3.48
N PRO A 73 -2.29 9.77 2.76
CA PRO A 73 -2.03 11.10 2.24
C PRO A 73 -1.56 12.05 3.34
N THR A 74 -0.53 12.83 3.05
CA THR A 74 0.05 13.84 3.94
C THR A 74 -0.06 15.22 3.31
N ALA A 75 0.46 16.26 3.96
CA ALA A 75 0.51 17.60 3.39
C ALA A 75 1.38 17.68 2.11
N ASP A 76 2.32 16.75 1.93
CA ASP A 76 3.25 16.73 0.80
C ASP A 76 2.77 15.79 -0.33
N ALA A 77 1.82 14.88 -0.05
CA ALA A 77 1.26 13.94 -1.00
C ALA A 77 -0.26 13.77 -0.82
N ASP A 78 -1.04 14.35 -1.73
CA ASP A 78 -2.52 14.36 -1.66
C ASP A 78 -3.21 13.03 -2.04
N HIS A 79 -2.45 11.95 -2.21
CA HIS A 79 -2.97 10.64 -2.63
C HIS A 79 -2.25 9.52 -1.88
N PHE A 80 -2.88 8.35 -1.81
CA PHE A 80 -2.23 7.19 -1.22
C PHE A 80 -1.05 6.75 -2.08
N THR A 81 0.06 6.46 -1.41
CA THR A 81 1.23 5.81 -1.99
C THR A 81 1.49 4.51 -1.22
N THR A 82 2.62 3.85 -1.49
CA THR A 82 3.01 2.63 -0.81
C THR A 82 4.50 2.63 -0.49
N LEU A 83 4.86 1.98 0.61
CA LEU A 83 6.24 1.76 1.03
C LEU A 83 6.41 0.32 1.51
N PRO A 84 7.59 -0.28 1.36
CA PRO A 84 7.82 -1.65 1.80
C PRO A 84 8.03 -1.74 3.32
N ILE A 85 7.54 -2.83 3.90
CA ILE A 85 8.00 -3.42 5.15
C ILE A 85 8.73 -4.70 4.79
N LYS A 86 9.87 -4.93 5.45
CA LYS A 86 10.76 -6.05 5.13
C LYS A 86 10.96 -6.91 6.35
N PHE A 87 11.00 -8.22 6.13
CA PHE A 87 11.28 -9.22 7.14
C PHE A 87 12.48 -10.03 6.68
N LEU A 88 13.54 -10.01 7.48
CA LEU A 88 14.73 -10.82 7.24
C LEU A 88 14.84 -11.84 8.36
N MET A 89 14.81 -13.13 8.02
CA MET A 89 15.11 -14.21 8.95
C MET A 89 16.51 -14.75 8.68
N VAL A 90 17.34 -14.78 9.73
CA VAL A 90 18.68 -15.39 9.71
C VAL A 90 18.83 -16.25 10.95
N GLY A 91 18.89 -17.57 10.77
CA GLY A 91 18.86 -18.53 11.88
C GLY A 91 17.61 -18.35 12.75
N HIS A 92 17.79 -18.12 14.06
CA HIS A 92 16.70 -17.84 15.01
C HIS A 92 16.55 -16.33 15.29
N THR A 93 16.82 -15.48 14.31
CA THR A 93 16.69 -14.02 14.44
C THR A 93 15.82 -13.47 13.33
N LEU A 94 14.79 -12.73 13.71
CA LEU A 94 13.91 -11.97 12.83
C LEU A 94 14.26 -10.48 12.92
N PHE A 95 14.47 -9.86 11.78
CA PHE A 95 14.55 -8.40 11.65
C PHE A 95 13.32 -7.90 10.91
N THR A 96 12.60 -6.94 11.49
CA THR A 96 11.58 -6.17 10.80
C THR A 96 12.16 -4.81 10.45
N VAL A 97 12.19 -4.46 9.17
CA VAL A 97 12.74 -3.18 8.70
C VAL A 97 11.63 -2.37 8.06
N HIS A 98 11.47 -1.14 8.53
CA HIS A 98 10.41 -0.25 8.07
C HIS A 98 10.84 1.23 8.16
N SER A 99 10.07 2.07 7.50
CA SER A 99 10.29 3.51 7.43
C SER A 99 9.50 4.24 8.53
N PRO A 100 9.85 5.49 8.86
CA PRO A 100 9.04 6.32 9.76
C PRO A 100 7.57 6.41 9.34
N ASP A 101 7.31 6.43 8.03
CA ASP A 101 5.97 6.53 7.44
C ASP A 101 5.17 5.21 7.53
N THR A 102 5.79 4.11 7.97
CA THR A 102 5.13 2.81 8.13
C THR A 102 5.18 2.27 9.57
N THR A 103 5.90 2.96 10.47
CA THR A 103 6.08 2.57 11.88
C THR A 103 4.76 2.43 12.64
N TYR A 104 3.79 3.32 12.43
CA TYR A 104 2.52 3.29 13.18
C TYR A 104 1.75 1.97 13.00
N MET A 105 1.94 1.27 11.88
CA MET A 105 1.31 -0.01 11.60
C MET A 105 1.86 -1.12 12.49
N ILE A 106 3.19 -1.12 12.68
CA ILE A 106 3.89 -2.06 13.56
C ILE A 106 3.56 -1.76 15.02
N GLU A 107 3.48 -0.49 15.41
CA GLU A 107 3.10 -0.10 16.77
C GLU A 107 1.63 -0.47 17.09
N GLU A 108 0.69 -0.30 16.16
CA GLU A 108 -0.71 -0.74 16.35
C GLU A 108 -0.78 -2.26 16.57
N PHE A 109 -0.04 -3.03 15.77
CA PHE A 109 0.05 -4.48 15.93
C PHE A 109 0.58 -4.87 17.32
N ARG A 110 1.65 -4.23 17.80
CA ARG A 110 2.26 -4.52 19.11
C ARG A 110 1.34 -4.28 20.30
N GLN A 111 0.35 -3.40 20.18
CA GLN A 111 -0.59 -3.11 21.26
C GLN A 111 -1.61 -4.23 21.48
N LYS A 112 -1.88 -5.04 20.45
CA LYS A 112 -2.87 -6.13 20.47
C LYS A 112 -2.31 -7.36 19.75
N PRO A 113 -1.22 -7.96 20.24
CA PRO A 113 -0.68 -9.15 19.61
C PRO A 113 -1.61 -10.33 19.85
N ASP A 114 -1.64 -11.26 18.90
CA ASP A 114 -2.29 -12.56 19.10
C ASP A 114 -1.49 -13.35 20.16
N GLU A 115 -2.21 -14.02 21.07
CA GLU A 115 -1.61 -14.83 22.13
C GLU A 115 -1.00 -16.13 21.58
N HIS A 116 -1.32 -16.51 20.33
CA HIS A 116 -0.92 -17.79 19.70
C HIS A 116 0.29 -17.69 18.75
N ILE A 117 1.16 -16.68 18.92
CA ILE A 117 2.38 -16.54 18.12
C ILE A 117 3.52 -17.34 18.76
N HIS A 118 3.94 -18.42 18.11
CA HIS A 118 4.93 -19.37 18.62
C HIS A 118 6.20 -19.44 17.75
N SER A 119 6.15 -19.07 16.47
CA SER A 119 7.32 -19.04 15.56
C SER A 119 7.60 -17.66 14.97
N GLU A 120 8.80 -17.47 14.41
CA GLU A 120 9.15 -16.26 13.66
C GLU A 120 8.28 -16.08 12.41
N LYS A 121 7.85 -17.17 11.77
CA LYS A 121 6.97 -17.14 10.59
C LYS A 121 5.55 -16.77 10.97
N GLU A 122 5.02 -17.32 12.06
CA GLU A 122 3.71 -16.94 12.60
C GLU A 122 3.67 -15.45 12.96
N LEU A 123 4.77 -14.91 13.52
CA LEU A 123 4.87 -13.46 13.77
C LEU A 123 4.85 -12.66 12.47
N ILE A 124 5.62 -13.07 11.45
CA ILE A 124 5.58 -12.42 10.13
C ILE A 124 4.14 -12.45 9.58
N PHE A 125 3.49 -13.60 9.54
CA PHE A 125 2.13 -13.72 8.99
C PHE A 125 1.11 -12.93 9.81
N ALA A 126 1.23 -12.88 11.13
CA ALA A 126 0.37 -12.04 11.98
C ALA A 126 0.55 -10.55 11.66
N ILE A 127 1.79 -10.08 11.49
CA ILE A 127 2.08 -8.71 11.07
C ILE A 127 1.53 -8.45 9.66
N LEU A 128 1.81 -9.35 8.70
CA LEU A 128 1.32 -9.25 7.33
C LEU A 128 -0.20 -9.17 7.25
N PHE A 129 -0.90 -9.98 8.04
CA PHE A 129 -2.35 -9.92 8.13
C PHE A 129 -2.82 -8.56 8.67
N ALA A 130 -2.20 -8.08 9.76
CA ALA A 130 -2.52 -6.78 10.34
C ALA A 130 -2.27 -5.63 9.34
N VAL A 131 -1.13 -5.62 8.63
CA VAL A 131 -0.82 -4.58 7.65
C VAL A 131 -1.66 -4.71 6.37
N THR A 132 -2.15 -5.90 6.03
CA THR A 132 -3.09 -6.08 4.92
C THR A 132 -4.42 -5.37 5.19
N LYS A 133 -4.89 -5.36 6.45
CA LYS A 133 -6.12 -4.64 6.83
C LYS A 133 -6.04 -3.14 6.59
N TYR A 134 -4.84 -2.57 6.54
CA TYR A 134 -4.66 -1.16 6.20
C TYR A 134 -4.96 -0.86 4.72
N PHE A 135 -4.73 -1.79 3.79
CA PHE A 135 -5.22 -1.64 2.42
C PHE A 135 -6.74 -1.53 2.39
N GLN A 136 -7.45 -2.36 3.15
CA GLN A 136 -8.91 -2.31 3.22
C GLN A 136 -9.42 -0.98 3.81
N ARG A 137 -8.75 -0.46 4.85
CA ARG A 137 -9.04 0.87 5.42
C ARG A 137 -8.85 1.97 4.36
N ALA A 138 -7.72 1.95 3.64
CA ALA A 138 -7.44 2.91 2.57
C ALA A 138 -8.48 2.85 1.45
N LEU A 139 -8.84 1.65 0.98
CA LEU A 139 -9.86 1.45 -0.05
C LEU A 139 -11.26 1.88 0.40
N SER A 140 -11.61 1.64 1.67
CA SER A 140 -12.86 2.12 2.24
C SER A 140 -12.93 3.65 2.24
N GLN A 141 -11.85 4.32 2.65
CA GLN A 141 -11.75 5.78 2.61
C GLN A 141 -11.87 6.32 1.17
N LEU A 142 -11.17 5.72 0.20
CA LEU A 142 -11.27 6.10 -1.20
C LEU A 142 -12.70 5.95 -1.75
N ASN A 143 -13.39 4.87 -1.39
CA ASN A 143 -14.77 4.68 -1.81
C ASN A 143 -15.70 5.74 -1.20
N SER A 144 -15.51 6.11 0.08
CA SER A 144 -16.26 7.20 0.70
C SER A 144 -16.01 8.55 0.00
N GLN A 145 -14.75 8.87 -0.30
CA GLN A 145 -14.39 10.08 -1.06
C GLN A 145 -15.01 10.09 -2.45
N ARG A 146 -14.93 8.96 -3.17
CA ARG A 146 -15.53 8.78 -4.49
C ARG A 146 -17.05 9.02 -4.49
N LEU A 147 -17.78 8.53 -3.49
CA LEU A 147 -19.22 8.76 -3.36
C LEU A 147 -19.57 10.23 -3.13
N VAL A 148 -18.75 10.96 -2.39
CA VAL A 148 -18.92 12.42 -2.23
C VAL A 148 -18.69 13.14 -3.56
N LEU A 149 -17.62 12.79 -4.27
CA LEU A 149 -17.29 13.38 -5.56
C LEU A 149 -18.36 13.10 -6.62
N ASP A 150 -18.91 11.89 -6.66
CA ASP A 150 -19.98 11.51 -7.59
C ASP A 150 -21.22 12.42 -7.44
N ASN A 151 -21.61 12.70 -6.19
CA ASN A 151 -22.71 13.61 -5.89
C ASN A 151 -22.39 15.05 -6.32
N HIS A 152 -21.20 15.57 -5.99
CA HIS A 152 -20.81 16.93 -6.35
C HIS A 152 -20.75 17.14 -7.87
N LEU A 153 -20.11 16.21 -8.58
CA LEU A 153 -19.92 16.26 -10.03
C LEU A 153 -21.25 16.12 -10.79
N SER A 154 -22.22 15.40 -10.23
CA SER A 154 -23.57 15.27 -10.80
C SER A 154 -24.41 16.55 -10.67
N GLU A 155 -24.22 17.34 -9.60
CA GLU A 155 -24.94 18.59 -9.39
C GLU A 155 -24.28 19.77 -10.14
N ARG A 156 -23.00 20.01 -9.88
CA ARG A 156 -22.21 21.09 -10.49
C ARG A 156 -20.73 20.78 -10.39
N ILE A 157 -20.08 20.69 -11.56
CA ILE A 157 -18.65 20.41 -11.66
C ILE A 157 -17.81 21.64 -11.31
N HIS A 158 -16.90 21.50 -10.34
CA HIS A 158 -15.82 22.46 -10.06
C HIS A 158 -14.45 21.83 -10.34
N ASN A 159 -13.45 22.67 -10.66
CA ASN A 159 -12.08 22.21 -10.90
C ASN A 159 -11.49 21.45 -9.70
N LYS A 160 -11.86 21.86 -8.47
CA LYS A 160 -11.42 21.18 -7.25
C LYS A 160 -11.91 19.73 -7.17
N ASP A 161 -13.17 19.49 -7.52
CA ASP A 161 -13.74 18.13 -7.53
C ASP A 161 -13.01 17.24 -8.56
N LEU A 162 -12.63 17.78 -9.71
CA LEU A 162 -11.83 17.06 -10.72
C LEU A 162 -10.40 16.76 -10.24
N GLN A 163 -9.79 17.68 -9.49
CA GLN A 163 -8.48 17.45 -8.89
C GLN A 163 -8.55 16.33 -7.85
N GLU A 164 -9.55 16.36 -6.95
CA GLU A 164 -9.77 15.32 -5.95
C GLU A 164 -10.07 13.96 -6.61
N LEU A 165 -10.87 13.93 -7.68
CA LEU A 165 -11.09 12.72 -8.47
C LEU A 165 -9.79 12.15 -9.04
N SER A 166 -8.91 13.02 -9.57
CA SER A 166 -7.59 12.60 -10.05
C SER A 166 -6.71 12.03 -8.94
N GLN A 167 -6.80 12.53 -7.69
CA GLN A 167 -6.07 11.96 -6.56
C GLN A 167 -6.62 10.58 -6.17
N VAL A 168 -7.94 10.36 -6.25
CA VAL A 168 -8.55 9.04 -6.07
C VAL A 168 -8.06 8.07 -7.15
N GLU A 169 -8.06 8.47 -8.41
CA GLU A 169 -7.53 7.67 -9.53
C GLU A 169 -6.06 7.27 -9.29
N LYS A 170 -5.19 8.23 -8.94
CA LYS A 170 -3.78 7.94 -8.63
C LYS A 170 -3.62 6.99 -7.46
N SER A 171 -4.37 7.21 -6.38
CA SER A 171 -4.36 6.33 -5.20
C SER A 171 -4.69 4.90 -5.61
N LEU A 172 -5.75 4.69 -6.40
CA LEU A 172 -6.14 3.37 -6.88
C LEU A 172 -5.05 2.71 -7.74
N VAL A 173 -4.32 3.47 -8.55
CA VAL A 173 -3.19 2.95 -9.34
C VAL A 173 -2.05 2.45 -8.45
N TYR A 174 -1.58 3.25 -7.49
CA TYR A 174 -0.50 2.85 -6.58
C TYR A 174 -0.90 1.63 -5.75
N LEU A 175 -2.08 1.67 -5.13
CA LEU A 175 -2.59 0.56 -4.35
C LEU A 175 -2.80 -0.70 -5.21
N SER A 176 -3.28 -0.56 -6.46
CA SER A 176 -3.47 -1.70 -7.35
C SER A 176 -2.16 -2.39 -7.68
N SER A 177 -1.12 -1.61 -7.97
CA SER A 177 0.21 -2.13 -8.25
C SER A 177 0.74 -2.93 -7.06
N SER A 178 0.76 -2.33 -5.86
CA SER A 178 1.30 -2.96 -4.65
C SER A 178 0.51 -4.18 -4.18
N ILE A 179 -0.83 -4.13 -4.20
CA ILE A 179 -1.64 -5.30 -3.83
C ILE A 179 -1.39 -6.47 -4.80
N ARG A 180 -1.20 -6.20 -6.11
CA ARG A 180 -0.86 -7.25 -7.09
C ARG A 180 0.53 -7.85 -6.82
N THR A 181 1.54 -7.03 -6.56
CA THR A 181 2.89 -7.53 -6.26
C THR A 181 2.93 -8.29 -4.94
N ASN A 182 2.21 -7.82 -3.92
CA ASN A 182 2.03 -8.56 -2.67
C ASN A 182 1.37 -9.92 -2.90
N LEU A 183 0.32 -10.00 -3.72
CA LEU A 183 -0.31 -11.29 -4.06
C LEU A 183 0.68 -12.24 -4.75
N MET A 184 1.41 -11.74 -5.75
CA MET A 184 2.40 -12.55 -6.47
C MET A 184 3.50 -13.07 -5.54
N MET A 185 3.94 -12.25 -4.58
CA MET A 185 4.89 -12.65 -3.57
C MET A 185 4.33 -13.76 -2.67
N LEU A 186 3.12 -13.60 -2.13
CA LEU A 186 2.48 -14.60 -1.27
C LEU A 186 2.24 -15.93 -2.00
N GLU A 187 1.79 -15.88 -3.25
CA GLU A 187 1.62 -17.07 -4.09
C GLU A 187 2.95 -17.77 -4.37
N SER A 188 4.02 -16.98 -4.58
CA SER A 188 5.39 -17.51 -4.73
C SER A 188 5.86 -18.18 -3.44
N LEU A 189 5.63 -17.55 -2.29
CA LEU A 189 6.00 -18.08 -0.98
C LEU A 189 5.32 -19.42 -0.68
N LYS A 190 4.02 -19.56 -1.02
CA LYS A 190 3.25 -20.80 -0.86
C LYS A 190 3.72 -21.92 -1.79
N ASN A 191 4.44 -21.60 -2.87
CA ASN A 191 4.97 -22.61 -3.76
C ASN A 191 6.00 -23.47 -3.00
N LYS A 192 5.83 -24.80 -3.02
CA LYS A 192 6.76 -25.74 -2.37
C LYS A 192 8.22 -25.62 -2.81
N LYS A 193 8.48 -24.93 -3.94
CA LYS A 193 9.82 -24.65 -4.46
C LYS A 193 10.44 -23.35 -3.92
N SER A 194 9.71 -22.57 -3.14
CA SER A 194 10.19 -21.30 -2.58
C SER A 194 11.42 -21.49 -1.69
N GLY A 195 11.55 -22.65 -1.05
CA GLY A 195 12.58 -22.91 -0.04
C GLY A 195 12.09 -22.64 1.38
N LEU A 196 10.95 -21.95 1.53
CA LEU A 196 10.32 -21.75 2.83
C LEU A 196 9.48 -22.97 3.22
N HIS A 197 9.87 -23.63 4.30
CA HIS A 197 9.07 -24.68 4.92
C HIS A 197 8.11 -24.07 5.94
N MET A 198 6.81 -24.29 5.74
CA MET A 198 5.75 -23.87 6.65
C MET A 198 5.08 -25.09 7.29
N ASN A 199 4.66 -24.95 8.54
CA ASN A 199 3.78 -25.90 9.21
C ASN A 199 2.30 -25.63 8.83
N ALA A 200 1.38 -26.50 9.25
CA ALA A 200 -0.03 -26.38 8.87
C ALA A 200 -0.70 -25.07 9.36
N SER A 201 -0.33 -24.57 10.54
CA SER A 201 -0.82 -23.31 11.09
C SER A 201 -0.31 -22.12 10.27
N GLU A 202 0.98 -22.12 9.94
CA GLU A 202 1.62 -21.10 9.10
C GLU A 202 1.04 -21.07 7.68
N GLU A 203 0.75 -22.23 7.09
CA GLU A 203 0.06 -22.34 5.79
C GLU A 203 -1.35 -21.75 5.84
N GLU A 204 -2.12 -22.02 6.90
CA GLU A 204 -3.46 -21.47 7.11
C GLU A 204 -3.43 -19.94 7.24
N MET A 205 -2.52 -19.39 8.05
CA MET A 205 -2.35 -17.94 8.17
C MET A 205 -1.97 -17.28 6.84
N CYS A 206 -1.10 -17.90 6.05
CA CYS A 206 -0.74 -17.41 4.72
C CYS A 206 -1.96 -17.40 3.77
N ASP A 207 -2.79 -18.44 3.84
CA ASP A 207 -4.02 -18.56 3.04
C ASP A 207 -5.04 -17.48 3.38
N ASP A 208 -5.21 -17.18 4.67
CA ASP A 208 -6.07 -16.08 5.11
C ASP A 208 -5.60 -14.74 4.56
N ILE A 209 -4.29 -14.46 4.57
CA ILE A 209 -3.73 -13.23 4.00
C ILE A 209 -4.00 -13.18 2.49
N ILE A 210 -3.78 -14.28 1.77
CA ILE A 210 -4.06 -14.35 0.32
C ILE A 210 -5.53 -14.03 0.03
N ILE A 211 -6.47 -14.57 0.80
CA ILE A 211 -7.90 -14.30 0.65
C ILE A 211 -8.20 -12.80 0.82
N GLU A 212 -7.62 -12.18 1.85
CA GLU A 212 -7.81 -10.74 2.15
C GLU A 212 -7.20 -9.83 1.07
N VAL A 213 -6.04 -10.20 0.54
CA VAL A 213 -5.38 -9.52 -0.58
C VAL A 213 -6.20 -9.67 -1.87
N GLN A 214 -6.72 -10.86 -2.17
CA GLN A 214 -7.61 -11.09 -3.31
C GLN A 214 -8.91 -10.29 -3.20
N GLN A 215 -9.50 -10.21 -2.02
CA GLN A 215 -10.66 -9.36 -1.76
C GLN A 215 -10.34 -7.89 -2.03
N SER A 216 -9.16 -7.42 -1.61
CA SER A 216 -8.72 -6.05 -1.85
C SER A 216 -8.53 -5.76 -3.35
N LEU A 217 -8.04 -6.73 -4.14
CA LEU A 217 -7.97 -6.61 -5.61
C LEU A 217 -9.37 -6.49 -6.25
N GLN A 218 -10.36 -7.24 -5.76
CA GLN A 218 -11.73 -7.14 -6.24
C GLN A 218 -12.32 -5.75 -5.95
N MET A 219 -12.09 -5.21 -4.74
CA MET A 219 -12.50 -3.86 -4.38
C MET A 219 -11.85 -2.81 -5.30
N ILE A 220 -10.53 -2.88 -5.51
CA ILE A 220 -9.81 -1.98 -6.41
C ILE A 220 -10.38 -2.02 -7.81
N LYS A 221 -10.67 -3.21 -8.35
CA LYS A 221 -11.24 -3.35 -9.69
C LYS A 221 -12.56 -2.58 -9.80
N ILE A 222 -13.49 -2.83 -8.88
CA ILE A 222 -14.80 -2.15 -8.85
C ILE A 222 -14.60 -0.64 -8.68
N TYR A 223 -13.77 -0.21 -7.75
CA TYR A 223 -13.58 1.21 -7.47
C TYR A 223 -12.92 1.94 -8.64
N SER A 224 -11.99 1.30 -9.34
CA SER A 224 -11.34 1.87 -10.54
C SER A 224 -12.35 1.99 -11.68
N GLU A 225 -13.13 0.94 -11.95
CA GLU A 225 -14.16 0.94 -13.00
C GLU A 225 -15.19 2.06 -12.78
N VAL A 226 -15.69 2.20 -11.55
CA VAL A 226 -16.69 3.26 -11.26
C VAL A 226 -16.05 4.65 -11.24
N THR A 227 -14.82 4.79 -10.75
CA THR A 227 -14.12 6.09 -10.80
C THR A 227 -13.90 6.54 -12.25
N GLU A 228 -13.56 5.62 -13.14
CA GLU A 228 -13.42 5.88 -14.58
C GLU A 228 -14.76 6.29 -15.22
N GLU A 229 -15.88 5.65 -14.83
CA GLU A 229 -17.24 6.02 -15.27
C GLU A 229 -17.60 7.45 -14.85
N ILE A 230 -17.29 7.83 -13.60
CA ILE A 230 -17.51 9.19 -13.06
C ILE A 230 -16.66 10.20 -13.85
N SER A 231 -15.39 9.89 -14.09
CA SER A 231 -14.46 10.73 -14.84
C SER A 231 -14.94 10.97 -16.28
N LYS A 232 -15.38 9.90 -16.97
CA LYS A 232 -15.97 9.99 -18.32
C LYS A 232 -17.24 10.82 -18.34
N THR A 233 -18.15 10.58 -17.39
CA THR A 233 -19.43 11.31 -17.30
C THR A 233 -19.21 12.80 -17.04
N SER A 234 -18.30 13.12 -16.13
CA SER A 234 -17.92 14.50 -15.79
C SER A 234 -17.36 15.23 -17.02
N ASN A 235 -16.48 14.60 -17.78
CA ASN A 235 -15.95 15.15 -19.03
C ASN A 235 -17.05 15.39 -20.08
N ASN A 236 -18.04 14.50 -20.19
CA ASN A 236 -19.18 14.69 -21.10
C ASN A 236 -20.04 15.91 -20.69
N ILE A 237 -20.32 16.08 -19.40
CA ILE A 237 -21.07 17.24 -18.89
C ILE A 237 -20.30 18.55 -19.15
N LEU A 238 -18.98 18.56 -18.92
CA LEU A 238 -18.14 19.72 -19.23
C LEU A 238 -18.20 20.10 -20.72
N ASN A 239 -18.06 19.11 -21.61
CA ASN A 239 -18.12 19.33 -23.05
C ASN A 239 -19.50 19.88 -23.48
N ASN A 240 -20.58 19.37 -22.90
CA ASN A 240 -21.94 19.88 -23.16
C ASN A 240 -22.10 21.33 -22.68
N ASN A 241 -21.59 21.67 -21.50
CA ASN A 241 -21.62 23.04 -20.97
C ASN A 241 -20.81 24.01 -21.83
N LEU A 242 -19.64 23.59 -22.32
CA LEU A 242 -18.83 24.36 -23.27
C LEU A 242 -19.58 24.57 -24.58
N ASN A 243 -20.18 23.52 -25.15
CA ASN A 243 -20.93 23.63 -26.39
C ASN A 243 -22.14 24.57 -26.26
N ASN A 244 -22.89 24.48 -25.15
CA ASN A 244 -24.00 25.39 -24.87
C ASN A 244 -23.54 26.85 -24.69
N THR A 245 -22.42 27.07 -24.00
CA THR A 245 -21.84 28.42 -23.83
C THR A 245 -21.39 29.01 -25.17
N MET A 246 -20.75 28.21 -26.02
CA MET A 246 -20.36 28.64 -27.36
C MET A 246 -21.58 28.97 -28.24
N GLN A 247 -22.63 28.15 -28.19
CA GLN A 247 -23.89 28.41 -28.89
C GLN A 247 -24.53 29.72 -28.42
N PHE A 248 -24.58 29.95 -27.10
CA PHE A 248 -25.11 31.18 -26.51
C PHE A 248 -24.33 32.42 -26.99
N LEU A 249 -22.99 32.40 -26.88
CA LEU A 249 -22.14 33.50 -27.35
C LEU A 249 -22.29 33.74 -28.85
N THR A 250 -22.42 32.67 -29.65
CA THR A 250 -22.60 32.77 -31.11
C THR A 250 -23.94 33.43 -31.45
N VAL A 251 -25.03 33.02 -30.79
CA VAL A 251 -26.37 33.62 -30.99
C VAL A 251 -26.37 35.10 -30.63
N TRP A 252 -25.79 35.48 -29.48
CA TRP A 252 -25.70 36.89 -29.08
C TRP A 252 -24.81 37.70 -30.02
N SER A 253 -23.69 37.15 -30.47
CA SER A 253 -22.82 37.78 -31.47
C SER A 253 -23.57 38.04 -32.79
N LEU A 254 -24.36 37.08 -33.27
CA LEU A 254 -25.20 37.26 -34.46
C LEU A 254 -26.28 38.35 -34.27
N LEU A 255 -26.94 38.38 -33.11
CA LEU A 255 -27.93 39.43 -32.81
C LEU A 255 -27.30 40.83 -32.74
N LEU A 256 -26.13 40.95 -32.11
CA LEU A 256 -25.39 42.21 -32.01
C LEU A 256 -24.88 42.68 -33.37
N THR A 257 -24.38 41.78 -34.21
CA THR A 257 -23.92 42.15 -35.56
C THR A 257 -25.07 42.60 -36.45
N LEU A 258 -26.22 41.93 -36.41
CA LEU A 258 -27.40 42.36 -37.17
C LEU A 258 -27.95 43.72 -36.70
N SER A 259 -28.01 43.96 -35.38
CA SER A 259 -28.46 45.25 -34.85
C SER A 259 -27.51 46.40 -35.18
N LEU A 260 -26.20 46.13 -35.26
CA LEU A 260 -25.20 47.12 -35.68
C LEU A 260 -25.30 47.48 -37.18
N ILE A 261 -25.71 46.54 -38.05
CA ILE A 261 -25.85 46.76 -39.49
C ILE A 261 -27.13 47.57 -39.83
N HIS A 262 -28.10 47.64 -38.92
CA HIS A 262 -29.36 48.39 -39.10
C HIS A 262 -29.37 49.78 -38.44
N ILE A 263 -28.22 50.28 -38.00
CA ILE A 263 -27.99 51.65 -37.50
C ILE A 263 -27.00 52.35 -38.44
#